data_AF-A0A0D6JQ89-F1
#
_entry.id   AF-A0A0D6JQ89-F1
#
_cell.length_a   1.000
_cell.length_b   1.000
_cell.length_c   1.000
_cell.angle_alpha   90.00
_cell.angle_beta   90.00
_cell.angle_gamma   90.00
#
_symmetry.space_group_name_H-M   'P 1'
#
loop_
_entity.id
_entity.type
_entity.pdbx_description
1 polymer ?
#
loop_
_entity_poly.entity_id
_entity_poly.type
_entity_poly.pdbx_seq_one_letter_code
_entity_poly.pdbx_strand_id
1 'polypeptide(L)'
;MAGLFGGDTSGSPASISPPFPFASLVLAFAFLVPMNFVIQAYGSSILNERINRRGELLLVAPISPGDIVAGKTLPYLLGTVAITVAIAAAVGGGVVSVAAVVPVGLLFLASTFVGAMFARSFKELTFVTVTVSVFLTTYTFVPAIFTNITPIALISPLTLVVRDLAGESIPLGEFLFSVGPILLAAGVLFLLGVGVYREEDMFTQRPVPLKFLDALDSRISRARSVATLSALSIPFVFIAELLAIAVLFVLPIDLTVPLVLVAVAVVEELAKSLHVLAAFEKARFSRTLRSSLVLGGLSGLGFFVGEKFTAIAQLAGLQSLTLGQTAFAPSGVGIADGTGVSALVVLGLFLAPLALHAVTASVTALGASRGRSAYGVALVGAIAIHLVYNLQVVSALG
;
A
#
# COMPACT_ATOMS: atom_id res chain seq x y z
N MET A 1 10.79 -47.91 17.42
CA MET A 1 12.14 -47.33 17.29
C MET A 1 12.74 -47.79 15.97
N ALA A 2 12.54 -46.99 14.92
CA ALA A 2 13.14 -46.96 13.56
C ALA A 2 12.15 -46.14 12.69
N GLY A 3 12.46 -45.03 12.03
CA GLY A 3 13.58 -44.09 12.06
C GLY A 3 13.03 -42.72 11.66
N LEU A 4 13.50 -41.65 12.32
CA LEU A 4 13.04 -40.26 12.18
C LEU A 4 13.61 -39.55 10.92
N PHE A 5 14.36 -40.26 10.07
CA PHE A 5 14.87 -39.76 8.80
C PHE A 5 15.00 -40.94 7.83
N GLY A 6 14.44 -40.81 6.62
CA GLY A 6 14.68 -41.73 5.51
C GLY A 6 13.52 -42.70 5.22
N GLY A 7 12.53 -42.21 4.48
CA GLY A 7 11.87 -43.08 3.52
C GLY A 7 12.77 -43.17 2.28
N ASP A 8 13.05 -44.37 1.80
CA ASP A 8 13.79 -44.59 0.56
C ASP A 8 13.06 -43.95 -0.62
N THR A 9 13.43 -42.73 -0.97
CA THR A 9 13.12 -42.14 -2.27
C THR A 9 14.13 -42.70 -3.27
N SER A 10 13.85 -43.89 -3.83
CA SER A 10 14.60 -44.39 -4.97
C SER A 10 14.26 -43.56 -6.21
N GLY A 11 15.19 -42.73 -6.67
CA GLY A 11 15.04 -41.89 -7.86
C GLY A 11 16.29 -41.05 -8.12
N SER A 12 16.46 -40.56 -9.35
CA SER A 12 17.47 -39.55 -9.67
C SER A 12 17.20 -38.28 -8.84
N PRO A 13 18.22 -37.51 -8.39
CA PRO A 13 18.00 -36.19 -7.78
C PRO A 13 17.06 -35.28 -8.61
N ALA A 14 17.03 -35.45 -9.94
CA ALA A 14 16.13 -34.73 -10.84
C ALA A 14 14.64 -35.13 -10.73
N SER A 15 14.32 -36.24 -10.05
CA SER A 15 12.95 -36.70 -9.79
C SER A 15 12.34 -36.14 -8.50
N ILE A 16 13.15 -35.44 -7.69
CA ILE A 16 12.67 -34.76 -6.49
C ILE A 16 11.91 -33.50 -6.92
N SER A 17 10.58 -33.58 -6.88
CA SER A 17 9.73 -32.42 -7.10
C SER A 17 9.51 -31.68 -5.77
N PRO A 18 9.78 -30.37 -5.70
CA PRO A 18 9.51 -29.60 -4.49
C PRO A 18 8.00 -29.60 -4.18
N PRO A 19 7.61 -29.48 -2.90
CA PRO A 19 6.20 -29.58 -2.47
C PRO A 19 5.34 -28.37 -2.88
N PHE A 20 5.88 -27.44 -3.68
CA PHE A 20 5.23 -26.23 -4.17
C PHE A 20 5.83 -25.89 -5.55
N PRO A 21 5.16 -25.06 -6.38
CA PRO A 21 5.56 -24.79 -7.78
C PRO A 21 6.79 -23.87 -7.84
N PHE A 22 7.92 -24.36 -7.33
CA PHE A 22 9.17 -23.62 -7.19
C PHE A 22 9.68 -23.12 -8.54
N ALA A 23 9.58 -23.92 -9.60
CA ALA A 23 9.97 -23.51 -10.95
C ALA A 23 9.17 -22.30 -11.43
N SER A 24 7.83 -22.34 -11.30
CA SER A 24 6.96 -21.23 -11.68
C SER A 24 7.21 -19.98 -10.84
N LEU A 25 7.54 -20.13 -9.55
CA LEU A 25 7.90 -19.01 -8.68
C LEU A 25 9.23 -18.35 -9.09
N VAL A 26 10.24 -19.16 -9.45
CA VAL A 26 11.53 -18.65 -9.97
C VAL A 26 11.32 -17.95 -11.31
N LEU A 27 10.46 -18.49 -12.19
CA LEU A 27 10.10 -17.85 -13.46
C LEU A 27 9.33 -16.54 -13.24
N ALA A 28 8.43 -16.49 -12.24
CA ALA A 28 7.74 -15.26 -11.86
C ALA A 28 8.71 -14.17 -11.38
N PHE A 29 9.81 -14.55 -10.70
CA PHE A 29 10.86 -13.62 -10.30
C PHE A 29 11.59 -12.99 -11.51
N ALA A 30 11.70 -13.70 -12.63
CA ALA A 30 12.34 -13.19 -13.84
C ALA A 30 11.65 -11.90 -14.36
N PHE A 31 10.36 -11.71 -14.06
CA PHE A 31 9.62 -10.49 -14.42
C PHE A 31 10.08 -9.25 -13.64
N LEU A 32 10.53 -9.38 -12.40
CA LEU A 32 10.89 -8.25 -11.55
C LEU A 32 12.32 -7.75 -11.77
N VAL A 33 13.26 -8.64 -12.08
CA VAL A 33 14.68 -8.28 -12.19
C VAL A 33 14.92 -7.16 -13.22
N PRO A 34 14.39 -7.24 -14.45
CA PRO A 34 14.58 -6.19 -15.45
C PRO A 34 13.94 -4.85 -15.06
N MET A 35 12.86 -4.87 -14.27
CA MET A 35 12.21 -3.64 -13.81
C MET A 35 13.13 -2.78 -12.96
N ASN A 36 14.02 -3.40 -12.17
CA ASN A 36 14.99 -2.67 -11.36
C ASN A 36 15.93 -1.80 -12.21
N PHE A 37 16.21 -2.18 -13.46
CA PHE A 37 17.00 -1.35 -14.37
C PHE A 37 16.16 -0.20 -14.95
N VAL A 38 14.92 -0.47 -15.33
CA VAL A 38 14.00 0.55 -15.86
C VAL A 38 13.76 1.65 -14.84
N ILE A 39 13.49 1.30 -13.58
CA ILE A 39 13.28 2.29 -12.51
C ILE A 39 14.55 3.08 -12.22
N GLN A 40 15.74 2.46 -12.25
CA GLN A 40 16.99 3.20 -12.01
C GLN A 40 17.25 4.24 -13.11
N ALA A 41 17.02 3.85 -14.37
CA ALA A 41 17.12 4.77 -15.51
C ALA A 41 16.09 5.91 -15.41
N TYR A 42 14.86 5.58 -15.03
CA TYR A 42 13.78 6.55 -14.85
C TYR A 42 14.07 7.54 -13.72
N GLY A 43 14.38 7.05 -12.52
CA GLY A 43 14.70 7.90 -11.37
C GLY A 43 15.90 8.82 -11.64
N SER A 44 16.93 8.30 -12.32
CA SER A 44 18.10 9.10 -12.70
C SER A 44 17.75 10.19 -13.72
N SER A 45 16.84 9.92 -14.66
CA SER A 45 16.34 10.91 -15.61
C SER A 45 15.64 12.07 -14.89
N ILE A 46 14.73 11.75 -13.95
CA ILE A 46 14.03 12.76 -13.13
C ILE A 46 15.00 13.57 -12.27
N LEU A 47 15.96 12.91 -11.60
CA LEU A 47 16.91 13.60 -10.76
C LEU A 47 17.90 14.48 -11.57
N ASN A 48 18.35 14.01 -12.74
CA ASN A 48 19.19 14.78 -13.64
C ASN A 48 18.55 16.10 -14.04
N GLU A 49 17.25 16.10 -14.25
CA GLU A 49 16.53 17.31 -14.60
C GLU A 49 16.54 18.34 -13.47
N ARG A 50 16.40 17.86 -12.23
CA ARG A 50 16.41 18.70 -11.04
C ARG A 50 17.79 19.26 -10.73
N ILE A 51 18.82 18.42 -10.75
CA ILE A 51 20.20 18.81 -10.44
C ILE A 51 20.76 19.76 -11.51
N ASN A 52 20.47 19.49 -12.79
CA ASN A 52 20.98 20.31 -13.89
C ASN A 52 20.08 21.50 -14.24
N ARG A 53 19.04 21.80 -13.42
CA ARG A 53 18.04 22.86 -13.66
C ARG A 53 17.38 22.81 -15.04
N ARG A 54 17.41 21.66 -15.72
CA ARG A 54 16.82 21.49 -17.06
C ARG A 54 15.29 21.57 -17.03
N GLY A 55 14.68 21.26 -15.89
CA GLY A 55 13.23 21.30 -15.74
C GLY A 55 12.67 22.72 -15.59
N GLU A 56 13.50 23.75 -15.42
CA GLU A 56 13.03 25.15 -15.46
C GLU A 56 12.36 25.48 -16.79
N LEU A 57 12.93 24.98 -17.88
CA LEU A 57 12.36 25.13 -19.22
C LEU A 57 10.99 24.46 -19.35
N LEU A 58 10.78 23.35 -18.62
CA LEU A 58 9.50 22.64 -18.60
C LEU A 58 8.47 23.33 -17.71
N LEU A 59 8.88 24.00 -16.64
CA LEU A 59 7.98 24.74 -15.75
C LEU A 59 7.41 26.02 -16.40
N VAL A 60 8.12 26.58 -17.39
CA VAL A 60 7.68 27.78 -18.14
C VAL A 60 6.94 27.41 -19.43
N ALA A 61 7.03 26.16 -19.88
CA ALA A 61 6.31 25.70 -21.05
C ALA A 61 4.79 25.69 -20.80
N PRO A 62 3.94 25.99 -21.81
CA PRO A 62 2.48 26.02 -21.68
C PRO A 62 1.87 24.60 -21.67
N ILE A 63 2.44 23.72 -20.86
CA ILE A 63 2.05 22.30 -20.70
C ILE A 63 1.80 22.03 -19.22
N SER A 64 0.82 21.18 -18.90
CA SER A 64 0.53 20.90 -17.50
C SER A 64 1.63 20.02 -16.88
N PRO A 65 1.89 20.13 -15.56
CA PRO A 65 2.81 19.22 -14.88
C PRO A 65 2.41 17.75 -15.05
N GLY A 66 1.11 17.46 -15.14
CA GLY A 66 0.60 16.12 -15.42
C GLY A 66 1.05 15.60 -16.78
N ASP A 67 0.97 16.41 -17.84
CA ASP A 67 1.39 16.04 -19.19
C ASP A 67 2.89 15.80 -19.26
N ILE A 68 3.69 16.61 -18.55
CA ILE A 68 5.14 16.42 -18.46
C ILE A 68 5.47 15.08 -17.82
N VAL A 69 4.86 14.81 -16.66
CA VAL A 69 5.11 13.57 -15.91
C VAL A 69 4.63 12.36 -16.70
N ALA A 70 3.43 12.41 -17.29
CA ALA A 70 2.90 11.34 -18.12
C ALA A 70 3.78 11.08 -19.35
N GLY A 71 4.13 12.13 -20.10
CA GLY A 71 4.99 12.04 -21.29
C GLY A 71 6.37 11.46 -20.99
N LYS A 72 6.96 11.80 -19.84
CA LYS A 72 8.23 11.22 -19.39
C LYS A 72 8.11 9.80 -18.91
N THR A 73 7.01 9.45 -18.26
CA THR A 73 6.80 8.09 -17.72
C THR A 73 6.48 7.11 -18.84
N LEU A 74 5.81 7.57 -19.89
CA LEU A 74 5.30 6.73 -20.98
C LEU A 74 6.38 5.84 -21.65
N PRO A 75 7.57 6.33 -22.04
CA PRO A 75 8.62 5.47 -22.60
C PRO A 75 9.07 4.34 -21.66
N TYR A 76 9.17 4.62 -20.36
CA TYR A 76 9.57 3.62 -19.37
C TYR A 76 8.46 2.62 -19.07
N LEU A 77 7.19 3.06 -19.10
CA LEU A 77 6.04 2.17 -19.01
C LEU A 77 5.96 1.25 -20.23
N LEU A 78 6.10 1.79 -21.45
CA LEU A 78 6.15 1.00 -22.68
C LEU A 78 7.31 0.01 -22.68
N GLY A 79 8.50 0.43 -22.23
CA GLY A 79 9.64 -0.47 -22.05
C GLY A 79 9.34 -1.57 -21.04
N THR A 80 8.70 -1.25 -19.92
CA THR A 80 8.30 -2.23 -18.89
C THR A 80 7.29 -3.24 -19.45
N VAL A 81 6.28 -2.78 -20.21
CA VAL A 81 5.30 -3.64 -20.87
C VAL A 81 5.98 -4.53 -21.90
N ALA A 82 6.84 -3.99 -22.75
CA ALA A 82 7.55 -4.75 -23.78
C ALA A 82 8.43 -5.84 -23.18
N ILE A 83 9.18 -5.53 -22.12
CA ILE A 83 9.98 -6.51 -21.39
C ILE A 83 9.09 -7.57 -20.75
N THR A 84 7.99 -7.17 -20.12
CA THR A 84 7.03 -8.09 -19.50
C THR A 84 6.44 -9.06 -20.54
N VAL A 85 6.04 -8.56 -21.71
CA VAL A 85 5.53 -9.38 -22.82
C VAL A 85 6.59 -10.34 -23.34
N ALA A 86 7.83 -9.88 -23.51
CA ALA A 86 8.93 -10.71 -23.97
C ALA A 86 9.23 -11.85 -22.98
N ILE A 87 9.23 -11.56 -21.67
CA ILE A 87 9.43 -12.56 -20.62
C ILE A 87 8.26 -13.55 -20.62
N ALA A 88 7.01 -13.07 -20.64
CA ALA A 88 5.83 -13.93 -20.71
C ALA A 88 5.91 -14.90 -21.89
N ALA A 89 6.22 -14.40 -23.09
CA ALA A 89 6.41 -15.25 -24.27
C ALA A 89 7.55 -16.27 -24.10
N ALA A 90 8.65 -15.90 -23.46
CA ALA A 90 9.81 -16.78 -23.25
C ALA A 90 9.56 -17.89 -22.21
N VAL A 91 8.73 -17.63 -21.19
CA VAL A 91 8.48 -18.59 -20.09
C VAL A 91 7.14 -19.33 -20.23
N GLY A 92 6.38 -19.08 -21.30
CA GLY A 92 5.07 -19.69 -21.55
C GLY A 92 3.90 -19.02 -20.82
N GLY A 93 4.08 -17.79 -20.34
CA GLY A 93 3.02 -16.98 -19.73
C GLY A 93 2.09 -16.33 -20.75
N GLY A 94 0.83 -16.17 -20.38
CA GLY A 94 -0.21 -15.56 -21.20
C GLY A 94 -0.43 -14.07 -20.93
N VAL A 95 -1.55 -13.56 -21.45
CA VAL A 95 -1.98 -12.17 -21.24
C VAL A 95 -2.24 -11.86 -19.77
N VAL A 96 -2.63 -12.87 -18.97
CA VAL A 96 -2.90 -12.69 -17.53
C VAL A 96 -1.61 -12.39 -16.78
N SER A 97 -0.52 -13.09 -17.08
CA SER A 97 0.81 -12.78 -16.54
C SER A 97 1.20 -11.32 -16.83
N VAL A 98 1.01 -10.86 -18.06
CA VAL A 98 1.32 -9.47 -18.44
C VAL A 98 0.43 -8.49 -17.68
N ALA A 99 -0.88 -8.74 -17.63
CA ALA A 99 -1.85 -7.88 -16.96
C ALA A 99 -1.65 -7.82 -15.43
N ALA A 100 -1.11 -8.87 -14.82
CA ALA A 100 -0.76 -8.89 -13.39
C ALA A 100 0.52 -8.11 -13.09
N VAL A 101 1.50 -8.18 -13.99
CA VAL A 101 2.85 -7.62 -13.79
C VAL A 101 2.92 -6.12 -14.13
N VAL A 102 2.15 -5.64 -15.10
CA VAL A 102 2.16 -4.21 -15.49
C VAL A 102 1.79 -3.26 -14.34
N PRO A 103 0.75 -3.52 -13.52
CA PRO A 103 0.45 -2.71 -12.33
C PRO A 103 1.60 -2.67 -11.32
N VAL A 104 2.36 -3.76 -11.17
CA VAL A 104 3.56 -3.79 -10.32
C VAL A 104 4.61 -2.82 -10.87
N GLY A 105 4.90 -2.93 -12.17
CA GLY A 105 5.81 -2.01 -12.87
C GLY A 105 5.38 -0.55 -12.73
N LEU A 106 4.08 -0.26 -12.84
CA LEU A 106 3.55 1.09 -12.67
C LEU A 106 3.72 1.63 -11.25
N LEU A 107 3.50 0.79 -10.22
CA LEU A 107 3.74 1.17 -8.82
C LEU A 107 5.22 1.45 -8.55
N PHE A 108 6.10 0.64 -9.14
CA PHE A 108 7.55 0.84 -9.10
C PHE A 108 7.96 2.17 -9.75
N LEU A 109 7.42 2.49 -10.93
CA LEU A 109 7.64 3.77 -11.60
C LEU A 109 7.10 4.94 -10.75
N ALA A 110 5.87 4.86 -10.24
CA ALA A 110 5.27 5.92 -9.43
C ALA A 110 6.06 6.19 -8.15
N SER A 111 6.48 5.14 -7.46
CA SER A 111 7.30 5.22 -6.24
C SER A 111 8.67 5.84 -6.53
N THR A 112 9.27 5.46 -7.66
CA THR A 112 10.56 6.01 -8.10
C THR A 112 10.45 7.47 -8.50
N PHE A 113 9.37 7.87 -9.17
CA PHE A 113 9.10 9.26 -9.51
C PHE A 113 9.03 10.12 -8.25
N VAL A 114 8.20 9.73 -7.28
CA VAL A 114 8.09 10.41 -5.99
C VAL A 114 9.44 10.44 -5.26
N GLY A 115 10.14 9.30 -5.24
CA GLY A 115 11.47 9.21 -4.64
C GLY A 115 12.50 10.15 -5.27
N ALA A 116 12.48 10.30 -6.60
CA ALA A 116 13.36 11.19 -7.34
C ALA A 116 13.00 12.67 -7.17
N MET A 117 11.72 13.01 -6.98
CA MET A 117 11.31 14.35 -6.57
C MET A 117 11.81 14.69 -5.16
N PHE A 118 11.89 13.69 -4.27
CA PHE A 118 12.32 13.90 -2.89
C PHE A 118 13.84 13.92 -2.71
N ALA A 119 14.57 13.01 -3.36
CA ALA A 119 16.02 12.89 -3.23
C ALA A 119 16.76 14.20 -3.56
N ARG A 120 17.83 14.51 -2.85
CA ARG A 120 18.67 15.70 -3.12
C ARG A 120 19.89 15.40 -3.97
N SER A 121 20.28 14.14 -4.03
CA SER A 121 21.46 13.65 -4.73
C SER A 121 21.23 12.23 -5.25
N PHE A 122 22.12 11.77 -6.15
CA PHE A 122 22.08 10.39 -6.65
C PHE A 122 22.22 9.37 -5.52
N LYS A 123 23.03 9.68 -4.50
CA LYS A 123 23.20 8.83 -3.31
C LYS A 123 21.88 8.67 -2.56
N GLU A 124 21.16 9.77 -2.32
CA GLU A 124 19.85 9.72 -1.67
C GLU A 124 18.80 9.01 -2.53
N LEU A 125 18.82 9.24 -3.84
CA LEU A 125 17.94 8.53 -4.77
C LEU A 125 18.16 7.02 -4.68
N THR A 126 19.42 6.56 -4.69
CA THR A 126 19.75 5.14 -4.52
C THR A 126 19.21 4.58 -3.21
N PHE A 127 19.34 5.30 -2.09
CA PHE A 127 18.77 4.83 -0.82
C PHE A 127 17.23 4.72 -0.88
N VAL A 128 16.56 5.71 -1.48
CA VAL A 128 15.10 5.70 -1.61
C VAL A 128 14.66 4.57 -2.55
N THR A 129 15.28 4.41 -3.71
CA THR A 129 14.91 3.36 -4.67
C THR A 129 15.22 1.96 -4.13
N VAL A 130 16.32 1.77 -3.41
CA VAL A 130 16.59 0.49 -2.73
C VAL A 130 15.52 0.20 -1.68
N THR A 131 15.11 1.20 -0.88
CA THR A 131 14.04 1.03 0.12
C THR A 131 12.72 0.64 -0.55
N VAL A 132 12.35 1.35 -1.63
CA VAL A 132 11.17 1.04 -2.46
C VAL A 132 11.25 -0.36 -3.03
N SER A 133 12.37 -0.74 -3.65
CA SER A 133 12.56 -2.06 -4.24
C SER A 133 12.47 -3.16 -3.20
N VAL A 134 13.11 -3.03 -2.04
CA VAL A 134 13.02 -4.03 -0.97
C VAL A 134 11.57 -4.21 -0.53
N PHE A 135 10.85 -3.12 -0.26
CA PHE A 135 9.46 -3.20 0.20
C PHE A 135 8.53 -3.80 -0.87
N LEU A 136 8.58 -3.30 -2.11
CA LEU A 136 7.70 -3.77 -3.19
C LEU A 136 8.04 -5.19 -3.66
N THR A 137 9.33 -5.57 -3.69
CA THR A 137 9.72 -6.95 -3.95
C THR A 137 9.27 -7.87 -2.81
N THR A 138 9.35 -7.44 -1.56
CA THR A 138 8.81 -8.22 -0.43
C THR A 138 7.31 -8.43 -0.58
N TYR A 139 6.56 -7.36 -0.85
CA TYR A 139 5.11 -7.43 -1.08
C TYR A 139 4.72 -8.36 -2.24
N THR A 140 5.46 -8.29 -3.35
CA THR A 140 5.16 -9.11 -4.54
C THR A 140 5.69 -10.53 -4.43
N PHE A 141 6.65 -10.82 -3.56
CA PHE A 141 7.24 -12.15 -3.50
C PHE A 141 6.77 -12.98 -2.31
N VAL A 142 6.77 -12.41 -1.10
CA VAL A 142 6.49 -13.16 0.14
C VAL A 142 5.15 -13.89 0.11
N PRO A 143 4.02 -13.25 -0.25
CA PRO A 143 2.74 -13.95 -0.30
C PRO A 143 2.72 -15.04 -1.38
N ALA A 144 3.39 -14.82 -2.52
CA ALA A 144 3.42 -15.77 -3.64
C ALA A 144 4.15 -17.07 -3.35
N ILE A 145 4.99 -17.13 -2.29
CA ILE A 145 5.61 -18.38 -1.83
C ILE A 145 4.54 -19.37 -1.35
N PHE A 146 3.43 -18.86 -0.80
CA PHE A 146 2.38 -19.67 -0.17
C PHE A 146 1.26 -20.02 -1.14
N THR A 147 1.60 -20.47 -2.36
CA THR A 147 0.62 -20.80 -3.42
C THR A 147 -0.47 -21.78 -2.98
N ASN A 148 -0.18 -22.65 -2.01
CA ASN A 148 -1.11 -23.65 -1.47
C ASN A 148 -2.11 -23.05 -0.46
N ILE A 149 -1.96 -21.77 -0.08
CA ILE A 149 -2.83 -21.02 0.81
C ILE A 149 -3.39 -19.85 0.00
N THR A 150 -4.39 -20.13 -0.83
CA THR A 150 -4.91 -19.21 -1.85
C THR A 150 -5.19 -17.78 -1.32
N PRO A 151 -5.82 -17.56 -0.15
CA PRO A 151 -6.08 -16.21 0.35
C PRO A 151 -4.81 -15.40 0.63
N ILE A 152 -3.75 -16.06 1.12
CA ILE A 152 -2.45 -15.42 1.35
C ILE A 152 -1.75 -15.19 0.01
N ALA A 153 -1.74 -16.20 -0.87
CA ALA A 153 -1.09 -16.10 -2.17
C ALA A 153 -1.65 -14.93 -3.00
N LEU A 154 -2.97 -14.74 -3.03
CA LEU A 154 -3.65 -13.72 -3.84
C LEU A 154 -3.30 -12.27 -3.46
N ILE A 155 -2.70 -12.04 -2.28
CA ILE A 155 -2.15 -10.72 -1.91
C ILE A 155 -1.09 -10.27 -2.92
N SER A 156 -0.33 -11.22 -3.46
CA SER A 156 0.69 -10.96 -4.47
C SER A 156 0.16 -11.13 -5.91
N PRO A 157 0.39 -10.14 -6.80
CA PRO A 157 0.17 -10.29 -8.24
C PRO A 157 1.00 -11.39 -8.90
N LEU A 158 2.16 -11.77 -8.33
CA LEU A 158 2.97 -12.85 -8.89
C LEU A 158 2.29 -14.21 -8.75
N THR A 159 1.37 -14.37 -7.80
CA THR A 159 0.54 -15.58 -7.72
C THR A 159 -0.29 -15.76 -8.98
N LEU A 160 -0.78 -14.67 -9.59
CA LEU A 160 -1.52 -14.73 -10.85
C LEU A 160 -0.62 -15.22 -11.99
N VAL A 161 0.65 -14.81 -12.01
CA VAL A 161 1.66 -15.30 -12.97
C VAL A 161 1.89 -16.79 -12.78
N VAL A 162 2.10 -17.24 -11.53
CA VAL A 162 2.34 -18.66 -11.22
C VAL A 162 1.17 -19.54 -11.67
N ARG A 163 -0.06 -19.08 -11.44
CA ARG A 163 -1.30 -19.81 -11.82
C ARG A 163 -1.54 -19.82 -13.32
N ASP A 164 -1.26 -18.70 -14.01
CA ASP A 164 -1.31 -18.62 -15.47
C ASP A 164 -0.31 -19.59 -16.11
N LEU A 165 0.92 -19.68 -15.58
CA LEU A 165 1.92 -20.66 -16.02
C LEU A 165 1.53 -22.12 -15.74
N ALA A 166 0.71 -22.36 -14.72
CA ALA A 166 0.15 -23.67 -14.42
C ALA A 166 -1.08 -24.02 -15.28
N GLY A 167 -1.54 -23.09 -16.13
CA GLY A 167 -2.74 -23.26 -16.95
C GLY A 167 -4.06 -23.17 -16.16
N GLU A 168 -4.03 -22.57 -14.98
CA GLU A 168 -5.23 -22.39 -14.14
C GLU A 168 -6.10 -21.22 -14.62
N SER A 169 -7.41 -21.35 -14.42
CA SER A 169 -8.32 -20.22 -14.60
C SER A 169 -8.28 -19.29 -13.39
N ILE A 170 -8.29 -17.98 -13.66
CA ILE A 170 -8.23 -16.94 -12.64
C ILE A 170 -9.56 -16.17 -12.66
N PRO A 171 -10.39 -16.28 -11.61
CA PRO A 171 -11.59 -15.48 -11.45
C PRO A 171 -11.27 -13.98 -11.45
N LEU A 172 -12.13 -13.17 -12.06
CA LEU A 172 -11.95 -11.72 -12.14
C LEU A 172 -11.83 -11.06 -10.76
N GLY A 173 -12.59 -11.55 -9.76
CA GLY A 173 -12.52 -11.04 -8.39
C GLY A 173 -11.13 -11.21 -7.76
N GLU A 174 -10.53 -12.39 -7.93
CA GLU A 174 -9.18 -12.68 -7.45
C GLU A 174 -8.11 -11.86 -8.17
N PHE A 175 -8.28 -11.67 -9.48
CA PHE A 175 -7.41 -10.79 -10.27
C PHE A 175 -7.46 -9.35 -9.74
N LEU A 176 -8.67 -8.78 -9.59
CA LEU A 176 -8.88 -7.40 -9.12
C LEU A 176 -8.42 -7.21 -7.67
N PHE A 177 -8.62 -8.20 -6.80
CA PHE A 177 -8.12 -8.18 -5.43
C PHE A 177 -6.59 -8.04 -5.39
N SER A 178 -5.90 -8.79 -6.26
CA SER A 178 -4.43 -8.81 -6.29
C SER A 178 -3.83 -7.53 -6.90
N VAL A 179 -4.40 -7.03 -8.00
CA VAL A 179 -3.82 -5.89 -8.74
C VAL A 179 -4.42 -4.53 -8.38
N GLY A 180 -5.65 -4.50 -7.87
CA GLY A 180 -6.39 -3.27 -7.59
C GLY A 180 -5.68 -2.34 -6.61
N PRO A 181 -5.24 -2.82 -5.43
CA PRO A 181 -4.58 -1.99 -4.42
C PRO A 181 -3.32 -1.30 -4.96
N ILE A 182 -2.47 -2.06 -5.66
CA ILE A 182 -1.21 -1.54 -6.21
C ILE A 182 -1.43 -0.54 -7.35
N LEU A 183 -2.47 -0.74 -8.17
CA LEU A 183 -2.83 0.17 -9.24
C LEU A 183 -3.35 1.51 -8.66
N LEU A 184 -4.20 1.44 -7.65
CA LEU A 184 -4.70 2.63 -6.95
C LEU A 184 -3.57 3.37 -6.24
N ALA A 185 -2.68 2.66 -5.55
CA ALA A 185 -1.50 3.23 -4.90
C ALA A 185 -0.58 3.94 -5.90
N ALA A 186 -0.34 3.34 -7.08
CA ALA A 186 0.43 3.97 -8.14
C ALA A 186 -0.20 5.29 -8.61
N GLY A 187 -1.52 5.30 -8.82
CA GLY A 187 -2.27 6.51 -9.18
C GLY A 187 -2.13 7.62 -8.13
N VAL A 188 -2.24 7.28 -6.84
CA VAL A 188 -2.08 8.25 -5.75
C VAL A 188 -0.64 8.77 -5.66
N LEU A 189 0.37 7.91 -5.85
CA LEU A 189 1.78 8.35 -5.88
C LEU A 189 2.04 9.33 -7.03
N PHE A 190 1.53 9.07 -8.23
CA PHE A 190 1.62 10.04 -9.33
C PHE A 190 0.89 11.35 -8.98
N LEU A 191 -0.30 11.27 -8.38
CA LEU A 191 -1.06 12.46 -7.96
C LEU A 191 -0.26 13.33 -6.97
N LEU A 192 0.41 12.71 -6.00
CA LEU A 192 1.25 13.38 -5.01
C LEU A 192 2.53 13.93 -5.66
N GLY A 193 3.20 13.14 -6.49
CA GLY A 193 4.42 13.55 -7.19
C GLY A 193 4.20 14.70 -8.17
N VAL A 194 3.08 14.71 -8.90
CA VAL A 194 2.66 15.84 -9.76
C VAL A 194 2.38 17.08 -8.92
N GLY A 195 1.86 16.92 -7.70
CA GLY A 195 1.60 18.02 -6.77
C GLY A 195 2.86 18.82 -6.41
N VAL A 196 4.00 18.15 -6.29
CA VAL A 196 5.33 18.75 -5.98
C VAL A 196 6.18 19.02 -7.23
N TYR A 197 5.60 18.89 -8.42
CA TYR A 197 6.26 19.26 -9.67
C TYR A 197 6.10 20.76 -9.90
N ARG A 198 6.74 21.55 -9.04
CA ARG A 198 6.71 23.01 -9.04
C ARG A 198 8.06 23.57 -8.61
N GLU A 199 8.36 24.81 -8.98
CA GLU A 199 9.65 25.44 -8.72
C GLU A 199 9.99 25.42 -7.22
N GLU A 200 8.99 25.71 -6.38
CA GLU A 200 9.14 25.80 -4.93
C GLU A 200 9.51 24.50 -4.23
N ASP A 201 9.30 23.34 -4.86
CA ASP A 201 9.58 22.02 -4.28
C ASP A 201 10.73 21.34 -5.00
N MET A 202 10.74 21.44 -6.33
CA MET A 202 11.65 20.73 -7.22
C MET A 202 13.11 21.08 -6.96
N PHE A 203 13.43 22.32 -6.59
CA PHE A 203 14.82 22.75 -6.37
C PHE A 203 15.23 22.88 -4.90
N THR A 204 14.34 22.50 -3.97
CA THR A 204 14.64 22.59 -2.54
C THR A 204 15.60 21.51 -2.05
N GLN A 205 16.40 21.87 -1.06
CA GLN A 205 17.36 20.99 -0.37
C GLN A 205 16.82 20.43 0.96
N ARG A 206 15.49 20.43 1.13
CA ARG A 206 14.85 19.87 2.31
C ARG A 206 14.98 18.34 2.31
N PRO A 207 15.15 17.71 3.49
CA PRO A 207 15.25 16.27 3.60
C PRO A 207 13.95 15.57 3.19
N VAL A 208 14.06 14.30 2.78
CA VAL A 208 12.96 13.49 2.23
C VAL A 208 11.67 13.51 3.09
N PRO A 209 11.69 13.34 4.43
CA PRO A 209 10.47 13.37 5.24
C PRO A 209 9.74 14.71 5.18
N LEU A 210 10.47 15.81 5.03
CA LEU A 210 9.88 17.14 4.92
C LEU A 210 9.24 17.36 3.55
N LYS A 211 9.84 16.82 2.48
CA LYS A 211 9.24 16.84 1.14
C LYS A 211 8.02 15.94 1.02
N PHE A 212 7.97 14.86 1.79
CA PHE A 212 6.76 14.06 1.91
C PHE A 212 5.59 14.87 2.50
N LEU A 213 5.83 15.66 3.55
CA LEU A 213 4.81 16.58 4.07
C LEU A 213 4.43 17.66 3.05
N ASP A 214 5.38 18.13 2.24
CA ASP A 214 5.10 19.09 1.15
C ASP A 214 4.19 18.47 0.09
N ALA A 215 4.40 17.20 -0.26
CA ALA A 215 3.54 16.48 -1.20
C ALA A 215 2.10 16.35 -0.70
N LEU A 216 1.92 16.06 0.59
CA LEU A 216 0.58 16.05 1.20
C LEU A 216 -0.03 17.46 1.21
N ASP A 217 0.73 18.46 1.64
CA ASP A 217 0.28 19.86 1.69
C ASP A 217 -0.12 20.42 0.33
N SER A 218 0.57 20.03 -0.74
CA SER A 218 0.26 20.46 -2.12
C SER A 218 -1.18 20.16 -2.55
N ARG A 219 -1.84 19.19 -1.88
CA ARG A 219 -3.22 18.76 -2.14
C ARG A 219 -4.24 19.40 -1.18
N ILE A 220 -3.80 20.19 -0.20
CA ILE A 220 -4.64 20.80 0.83
C ILE A 220 -4.95 22.24 0.46
N SER A 221 -6.16 22.46 -0.09
CA SER A 221 -6.68 23.80 -0.36
C SER A 221 -7.79 24.22 0.59
N ARG A 222 -8.49 23.25 1.19
CA ARG A 222 -9.63 23.45 2.11
C ARG A 222 -9.72 22.31 3.10
N ALA A 223 -10.49 22.47 4.17
CA ALA A 223 -10.64 21.44 5.21
C ALA A 223 -11.11 20.09 4.62
N ARG A 224 -12.00 20.08 3.62
CA ARG A 224 -12.46 18.85 2.95
C ARG A 224 -11.35 18.08 2.25
N SER A 225 -10.24 18.72 1.86
CA SER A 225 -9.08 18.03 1.29
C SER A 225 -8.47 17.01 2.26
N VAL A 226 -8.60 17.24 3.57
CA VAL A 226 -8.15 16.30 4.60
C VAL A 226 -8.93 14.99 4.52
N ALA A 227 -10.25 15.05 4.39
CA ALA A 227 -11.06 13.85 4.16
C ALA A 227 -10.63 13.11 2.88
N THR A 228 -10.42 13.85 1.79
CA THR A 228 -9.97 13.25 0.52
C THR A 228 -8.60 12.58 0.66
N LEU A 229 -7.63 13.22 1.32
CA LEU A 229 -6.30 12.64 1.53
C LEU A 229 -6.35 11.39 2.41
N SER A 230 -7.20 11.36 3.43
CA SER A 230 -7.40 10.18 4.25
C SER A 230 -8.06 9.03 3.48
N ALA A 231 -8.99 9.32 2.57
CA ALA A 231 -9.54 8.31 1.67
C ALA A 231 -8.49 7.80 0.67
N LEU A 232 -7.67 8.70 0.11
CA LEU A 232 -6.60 8.36 -0.84
C LEU A 232 -5.43 7.61 -0.19
N SER A 233 -5.31 7.60 1.15
CA SER A 233 -4.29 6.78 1.83
C SER A 233 -4.65 5.30 1.91
N ILE A 234 -5.92 4.93 1.71
CA ILE A 234 -6.41 3.56 1.90
C ILE A 234 -5.68 2.51 1.06
N PRO A 235 -5.33 2.73 -0.22
CA PRO A 235 -4.55 1.75 -0.97
C PRO A 235 -3.22 1.38 -0.29
N PHE A 236 -2.54 2.34 0.34
CA PHE A 236 -1.28 2.08 1.05
C PHE A 236 -1.50 1.37 2.38
N VAL A 237 -2.55 1.77 3.11
CA VAL A 237 -2.98 1.11 4.35
C VAL A 237 -3.26 -0.36 4.06
N PHE A 238 -4.08 -0.61 3.04
CA PHE A 238 -4.48 -1.97 2.66
C PHE A 238 -3.28 -2.82 2.21
N ILE A 239 -2.36 -2.28 1.39
CA ILE A 239 -1.12 -2.96 1.02
C ILE A 239 -0.29 -3.33 2.27
N ALA A 240 -0.14 -2.40 3.22
CA ALA A 240 0.64 -2.63 4.43
C ALA A 240 -0.01 -3.68 5.35
N GLU A 241 -1.32 -3.65 5.50
CA GLU A 241 -2.08 -4.63 6.29
C GLU A 241 -2.06 -6.03 5.66
N LEU A 242 -2.26 -6.12 4.35
CA LEU A 242 -2.13 -7.39 3.63
C LEU A 242 -0.71 -7.95 3.77
N LEU A 243 0.32 -7.10 3.69
CA LEU A 243 1.69 -7.53 3.94
C LEU A 243 1.90 -8.01 5.39
N ALA A 244 1.34 -7.31 6.37
CA ALA A 244 1.40 -7.71 7.77
C ALA A 244 0.75 -9.10 7.97
N ILE A 245 -0.42 -9.33 7.37
CA ILE A 245 -1.09 -10.64 7.37
C ILE A 245 -0.18 -11.70 6.71
N ALA A 246 0.34 -11.42 5.51
CA ALA A 246 1.16 -12.37 4.75
C ALA A 246 2.51 -12.72 5.43
N VAL A 247 3.07 -11.83 6.24
CA VAL A 247 4.31 -12.07 6.98
C VAL A 247 4.03 -12.77 8.31
N LEU A 248 2.94 -12.42 8.99
CA LEU A 248 2.64 -12.91 10.33
C LEU A 248 1.85 -14.21 10.36
N PHE A 249 1.17 -14.63 9.28
CA PHE A 249 0.28 -15.81 9.30
C PHE A 249 0.99 -17.12 9.68
N VAL A 250 2.31 -17.20 9.54
CA VAL A 250 3.11 -18.38 9.90
C VAL A 250 3.19 -18.58 11.42
N LEU A 251 2.95 -17.53 12.22
CA LEU A 251 3.01 -17.58 13.67
C LEU A 251 1.73 -18.18 14.28
N PRO A 252 1.79 -18.73 15.51
CA PRO A 252 0.61 -19.18 16.24
C PRO A 252 -0.43 -18.07 16.40
N ILE A 253 -1.71 -18.42 16.29
CA ILE A 253 -2.82 -17.45 16.25
C ILE A 253 -2.85 -16.50 17.47
N ASP A 254 -2.49 -17.00 18.65
CA ASP A 254 -2.43 -16.23 19.90
C ASP A 254 -1.40 -15.09 19.86
N LEU A 255 -0.36 -15.22 19.02
CA LEU A 255 0.62 -14.16 18.76
C LEU A 255 0.23 -13.33 17.55
N THR A 256 -0.24 -13.98 16.49
CA THR A 256 -0.55 -13.33 15.21
C THR A 256 -1.66 -12.31 15.34
N VAL A 257 -2.76 -12.63 16.04
CA VAL A 257 -3.91 -11.72 16.16
C VAL A 257 -3.52 -10.41 16.85
N PRO A 258 -2.92 -10.40 18.06
CA PRO A 258 -2.47 -9.15 18.68
C PRO A 258 -1.47 -8.37 17.82
N LEU A 259 -0.52 -9.05 17.18
CA LEU A 259 0.49 -8.38 16.33
C LEU A 259 -0.13 -7.73 15.09
N VAL A 260 -1.08 -8.40 14.43
CA VAL A 260 -1.81 -7.84 13.29
C VAL A 260 -2.65 -6.65 13.73
N LEU A 261 -3.37 -6.73 14.86
CA LEU A 261 -4.16 -5.61 15.36
C LEU A 261 -3.30 -4.39 15.73
N VAL A 262 -2.10 -4.62 16.28
CA VAL A 262 -1.12 -3.55 16.50
C VAL A 262 -0.67 -2.95 15.16
N ALA A 263 -0.32 -3.79 14.19
CA ALA A 263 0.11 -3.34 12.87
C ALA A 263 -0.96 -2.49 12.18
N VAL A 264 -2.22 -2.97 12.16
CA VAL A 264 -3.39 -2.24 11.64
C VAL A 264 -3.52 -0.90 12.35
N ALA A 265 -3.59 -0.88 13.69
CA ALA A 265 -3.73 0.37 14.45
C ALA A 265 -2.59 1.37 14.14
N VAL A 266 -1.34 0.91 14.06
CA VAL A 266 -0.19 1.78 13.71
C VAL A 266 -0.32 2.36 12.31
N VAL A 267 -0.59 1.51 11.32
CA VAL A 267 -0.67 1.89 9.90
C VAL A 267 -1.83 2.86 9.67
N GLU A 268 -3.01 2.54 10.20
CA GLU A 268 -4.19 3.38 10.06
C GLU A 268 -4.02 4.75 10.72
N GLU A 269 -3.52 4.79 11.96
CA GLU A 269 -3.37 6.06 12.67
C GLU A 269 -2.36 6.97 11.99
N LEU A 270 -1.24 6.42 11.47
CA LEU A 270 -0.29 7.18 10.64
C LEU A 270 -0.96 7.75 9.38
N ALA A 271 -1.75 6.93 8.67
CA ALA A 271 -2.42 7.34 7.45
C ALA A 271 -3.43 8.48 7.70
N LYS A 272 -4.22 8.38 8.78
CA LYS A 272 -5.21 9.38 9.21
C LYS A 272 -4.57 10.69 9.68
N SER A 273 -3.33 10.65 10.19
CA SER A 273 -2.77 11.80 10.90
C SER A 273 -1.69 12.58 10.14
N LEU A 274 -0.91 11.93 9.25
CA LEU A 274 0.26 12.56 8.60
C LEU A 274 -0.10 13.78 7.73
N HIS A 275 -1.21 13.73 7.01
CA HIS A 275 -1.67 14.85 6.18
C HIS A 275 -2.26 16.00 7.02
N VAL A 276 -2.80 15.71 8.21
CA VAL A 276 -3.21 16.75 9.18
C VAL A 276 -1.99 17.41 9.81
N LEU A 277 -0.95 16.62 10.14
CA LEU A 277 0.33 17.16 10.59
C LEU A 277 0.94 18.09 9.53
N ALA A 278 0.95 17.68 8.26
CA ALA A 278 1.42 18.53 7.16
C ALA A 278 0.67 19.88 7.13
N ALA A 279 -0.66 19.86 7.26
CA ALA A 279 -1.47 21.07 7.25
C ALA A 279 -1.12 22.06 8.38
N PHE A 280 -0.82 21.58 9.60
CA PHE A 280 -0.44 22.43 10.73
C PHE A 280 1.02 22.89 10.70
N GLU A 281 1.93 22.06 10.18
CA GLU A 281 3.34 22.43 9.95
C GLU A 281 3.45 23.52 8.86
N LYS A 282 2.51 23.52 7.91
CA LYS A 282 2.43 24.50 6.82
C LYS A 282 1.48 25.67 7.09
N ALA A 283 0.99 25.78 8.33
CA ALA A 283 0.11 26.86 8.77
C ALA A 283 -1.13 27.06 7.88
N ARG A 284 -1.66 25.98 7.26
CA ARG A 284 -2.87 26.03 6.42
C ARG A 284 -4.14 26.32 7.22
N PHE A 285 -4.13 25.96 8.50
CA PHE A 285 -5.26 26.16 9.41
C PHE A 285 -4.79 26.70 10.77
N SER A 286 -5.66 27.44 11.43
CA SER A 286 -5.40 27.98 12.77
C SER A 286 -5.26 26.86 13.79
N ARG A 287 -4.31 27.02 14.72
CA ARG A 287 -4.01 26.05 15.79
C ARG A 287 -5.02 26.18 16.95
N THR A 288 -6.30 25.96 16.67
CA THR A 288 -7.39 26.02 17.66
C THR A 288 -8.02 24.66 17.89
N LEU A 289 -8.65 24.47 19.05
CA LEU A 289 -9.42 23.25 19.36
C LEU A 289 -10.44 22.95 18.27
N ARG A 290 -11.22 23.97 17.85
CA ARG A 290 -12.23 23.83 16.80
C ARG A 290 -11.62 23.34 15.49
N SER A 291 -10.51 23.94 15.04
CA SER A 291 -9.84 23.52 13.81
C SER A 291 -9.33 22.08 13.91
N SER A 292 -8.69 21.71 15.03
CA SER A 292 -8.23 20.33 15.24
C SER A 292 -9.37 19.31 15.20
N LEU A 293 -10.51 19.58 15.85
CA LEU A 293 -11.67 18.68 15.84
C LEU A 293 -12.32 18.58 14.45
N VAL A 294 -12.40 19.69 13.70
CA VAL A 294 -12.93 19.66 12.34
C VAL A 294 -12.02 18.87 11.40
N LEU A 295 -10.71 19.09 11.46
CA LEU A 295 -9.77 18.35 10.61
C LEU A 295 -9.71 16.87 11.01
N GLY A 296 -9.70 16.56 12.31
CA GLY A 296 -9.76 15.20 12.83
C GLY A 296 -11.03 14.46 12.40
N GLY A 297 -12.20 15.07 12.61
CA GLY A 297 -13.48 14.49 12.18
C GLY A 297 -13.56 14.29 10.66
N LEU A 298 -13.04 15.23 9.86
CA LEU A 298 -12.99 15.07 8.40
C LEU A 298 -12.01 13.97 7.96
N SER A 299 -10.84 13.88 8.58
CA SER A 299 -9.88 12.79 8.33
C SER A 299 -10.53 11.44 8.64
N GLY A 300 -11.11 11.30 9.84
CA GLY A 300 -11.81 10.08 10.26
C GLY A 300 -12.96 9.69 9.34
N LEU A 301 -13.76 10.67 8.88
CA LEU A 301 -14.82 10.44 7.88
C LEU A 301 -14.25 9.97 6.53
N GLY A 302 -13.20 10.62 6.04
CA GLY A 302 -12.56 10.25 4.78
C GLY A 302 -11.99 8.84 4.83
N PHE A 303 -11.32 8.51 5.94
CA PHE A 303 -10.80 7.18 6.19
C PHE A 303 -11.91 6.13 6.22
N PHE A 304 -12.96 6.35 7.02
CA PHE A 304 -14.12 5.47 7.12
C PHE A 304 -14.72 5.16 5.75
N VAL A 305 -14.96 6.20 4.93
CA VAL A 305 -15.52 6.01 3.59
C VAL A 305 -14.61 5.13 2.74
N GLY A 306 -13.30 5.41 2.73
CA GLY A 306 -12.36 4.64 1.94
C GLY A 306 -12.18 3.19 2.45
N GLU A 307 -12.14 2.99 3.76
CA GLU A 307 -12.11 1.67 4.42
C GLU A 307 -13.29 0.81 3.95
N LYS A 308 -14.50 1.37 3.89
CA LYS A 308 -15.69 0.64 3.44
C LYS A 308 -15.61 0.22 1.98
N PHE A 309 -15.00 1.03 1.10
CA PHE A 309 -14.78 0.63 -0.28
C PHE A 309 -13.87 -0.59 -0.39
N THR A 310 -12.80 -0.66 0.41
CA THR A 310 -11.91 -1.83 0.41
C THR A 310 -12.49 -3.03 1.13
N ALA A 311 -13.26 -2.83 2.20
CA ALA A 311 -13.92 -3.93 2.93
C ALA A 311 -14.93 -4.69 2.04
N ILE A 312 -15.62 -3.99 1.14
CA ILE A 312 -16.48 -4.64 0.13
C ILE A 312 -15.65 -5.49 -0.85
N ALA A 313 -14.48 -5.01 -1.27
CA ALA A 313 -13.59 -5.77 -2.16
C ALA A 313 -12.98 -7.01 -1.48
N GLN A 314 -12.80 -6.98 -0.15
CA GLN A 314 -12.27 -8.10 0.63
C GLN A 314 -13.25 -9.28 0.75
N LEU A 315 -14.56 -9.04 0.63
CA LEU A 315 -15.58 -10.09 0.61
C LEU A 315 -15.37 -11.10 -0.53
N ALA A 316 -14.65 -10.71 -1.59
CA ALA A 316 -14.38 -11.58 -2.73
C ALA A 316 -13.17 -12.52 -2.56
N GLY A 317 -12.29 -12.31 -1.56
CA GLY A 317 -10.98 -13.01 -1.52
C GLY A 317 -10.49 -13.49 -0.15
N LEU A 318 -10.93 -12.90 0.96
CA LEU A 318 -10.39 -13.21 2.30
C LEU A 318 -11.37 -13.94 3.24
N GLN A 319 -12.60 -14.22 2.78
CA GLN A 319 -13.63 -14.84 3.61
C GLN A 319 -13.28 -16.26 4.09
N SER A 320 -12.34 -16.95 3.45
CA SER A 320 -11.94 -18.30 3.86
C SER A 320 -10.77 -18.32 4.86
N LEU A 321 -10.19 -17.16 5.19
CA LEU A 321 -9.05 -17.05 6.09
C LEU A 321 -9.46 -16.42 7.43
N THR A 322 -9.43 -17.20 8.51
CA THR A 322 -9.75 -16.73 9.88
C THR A 322 -8.96 -15.47 10.26
N LEU A 323 -7.67 -15.42 9.94
CA LEU A 323 -6.83 -14.26 10.22
C LEU A 323 -7.28 -13.00 9.45
N GLY A 324 -7.71 -13.15 8.19
CA GLY A 324 -8.25 -12.06 7.40
C GLY A 324 -9.60 -11.58 7.95
N GLN A 325 -10.49 -12.51 8.29
CA GLN A 325 -11.76 -12.18 8.95
C GLN A 325 -11.53 -11.41 10.26
N THR A 326 -10.57 -11.86 11.10
CA THR A 326 -10.26 -11.24 12.40
C THR A 326 -9.68 -9.84 12.23
N ALA A 327 -8.75 -9.66 11.30
CA ALA A 327 -8.11 -8.37 11.03
C ALA A 327 -9.11 -7.31 10.55
N PHE A 328 -10.12 -7.72 9.77
CA PHE A 328 -11.11 -6.81 9.20
C PHE A 328 -12.47 -6.82 9.91
N ALA A 329 -12.67 -7.66 10.93
CA ALA A 329 -13.88 -7.66 11.77
C ALA A 329 -14.20 -6.28 12.38
N PRO A 330 -13.21 -5.49 12.86
CA PRO A 330 -13.44 -4.13 13.35
C PRO A 330 -14.13 -3.21 12.34
N SER A 331 -14.04 -3.48 11.03
CA SER A 331 -14.69 -2.68 9.98
C SER A 331 -16.22 -2.82 9.95
N GLY A 332 -16.81 -3.80 10.64
CA GLY A 332 -18.26 -3.97 10.70
C GLY A 332 -18.93 -4.47 9.41
N VAL A 333 -18.16 -4.87 8.39
CA VAL A 333 -18.65 -5.42 7.12
C VAL A 333 -18.71 -6.94 7.18
N GLY A 334 -19.75 -7.56 6.59
CA GLY A 334 -19.89 -9.02 6.52
C GLY A 334 -20.53 -9.69 7.75
N ILE A 335 -21.01 -8.91 8.72
CA ILE A 335 -21.63 -9.39 9.98
C ILE A 335 -23.10 -9.82 9.79
N ALA A 336 -23.69 -9.52 8.63
CA ALA A 336 -25.11 -9.76 8.35
C ALA A 336 -25.46 -11.27 8.18
N ASP A 337 -24.49 -12.09 7.81
CA ASP A 337 -24.70 -13.50 7.51
C ASP A 337 -24.40 -14.37 8.75
N GLY A 338 -25.40 -14.60 9.61
CA GLY A 338 -25.40 -15.81 10.45
C GLY A 338 -25.82 -15.72 11.92
N THR A 339 -26.21 -14.58 12.48
CA THR A 339 -26.27 -14.45 13.97
C THR A 339 -27.65 -14.11 14.57
N GLY A 340 -28.71 -13.93 13.78
CA GLY A 340 -30.02 -13.51 14.33
C GLY A 340 -29.99 -12.14 15.01
N VAL A 341 -28.96 -11.34 14.73
CA VAL A 341 -28.70 -10.03 15.31
C VAL A 341 -29.62 -9.00 14.65
N SER A 342 -30.21 -8.11 15.47
CA SER A 342 -31.11 -7.08 14.96
C SER A 342 -30.43 -6.16 13.94
N ALA A 343 -31.18 -5.68 12.95
CA ALA A 343 -30.67 -4.73 11.95
C ALA A 343 -30.03 -3.48 12.57
N LEU A 344 -30.50 -3.06 13.75
CA LEU A 344 -29.95 -1.94 14.50
C LEU A 344 -28.52 -2.20 15.00
N VAL A 345 -28.23 -3.42 15.46
CA VAL A 345 -26.89 -3.80 15.94
C VAL A 345 -25.93 -3.93 14.75
N VAL A 346 -26.38 -4.49 13.63
CA VAL A 346 -25.57 -4.55 12.39
C VAL A 346 -25.21 -3.14 11.93
N LEU A 347 -26.18 -2.22 11.89
CA LEU A 347 -25.93 -0.82 11.54
C LEU A 347 -25.00 -0.13 12.55
N GLY A 348 -25.14 -0.44 13.85
CA GLY A 348 -24.27 0.06 14.90
C GLY A 348 -22.82 -0.37 14.70
N LEU A 349 -22.56 -1.64 14.44
CA LEU A 349 -21.21 -2.18 14.16
C LEU A 349 -20.64 -1.63 12.85
N PHE A 350 -21.48 -1.44 11.83
CA PHE A 350 -21.06 -0.83 10.57
C PHE A 350 -20.60 0.63 10.74
N LEU A 351 -21.24 1.40 11.64
CA LEU A 351 -20.93 2.81 11.90
C LEU A 351 -19.93 3.03 13.04
N ALA A 352 -19.67 2.05 13.90
CA ALA A 352 -18.75 2.17 15.02
C ALA A 352 -17.33 2.62 14.61
N PRO A 353 -16.75 2.14 13.48
CA PRO A 353 -15.45 2.62 12.99
C PRO A 353 -15.43 4.11 12.68
N LEU A 354 -16.54 4.71 12.23
CA LEU A 354 -16.60 6.15 11.99
C LEU A 354 -16.33 6.95 13.26
N ALA A 355 -16.96 6.54 14.37
CA ALA A 355 -16.75 7.18 15.67
C ALA A 355 -15.30 6.98 16.13
N LEU A 356 -14.77 5.76 16.00
CA LEU A 356 -13.37 5.47 16.32
C LEU A 356 -12.41 6.37 15.55
N HIS A 357 -12.48 6.34 14.22
CA HIS A 357 -11.57 7.07 13.36
C HIS A 357 -11.69 8.59 13.57
N ALA A 358 -12.90 9.12 13.79
CA ALA A 358 -13.08 10.54 14.10
C ALA A 358 -12.44 10.92 15.44
N VAL A 359 -12.54 10.06 16.46
CA VAL A 359 -11.92 10.28 17.78
C VAL A 359 -10.40 10.21 17.68
N THR A 360 -9.84 9.14 17.13
CA THR A 360 -8.38 8.95 17.09
C THR A 360 -7.70 9.98 16.18
N ALA A 361 -8.30 10.32 15.03
CA ALA A 361 -7.82 11.41 14.18
C ALA A 361 -7.94 12.78 14.87
N SER A 362 -8.96 13.01 15.71
CA SER A 362 -9.07 14.26 16.49
C SER A 362 -7.99 14.36 17.58
N VAL A 363 -7.67 13.25 18.24
CA VAL A 363 -6.56 13.18 19.22
C VAL A 363 -5.25 13.56 18.54
N THR A 364 -4.92 12.93 17.40
CA THR A 364 -3.69 13.23 16.67
C THR A 364 -3.68 14.65 16.08
N ALA A 365 -4.82 15.17 15.61
CA ALA A 365 -4.96 16.55 15.14
C ALA A 365 -4.76 17.59 16.25
N LEU A 366 -5.13 17.27 17.50
CA LEU A 366 -4.88 18.11 18.67
C LEU A 366 -3.43 18.09 19.12
N GLY A 367 -2.74 16.95 18.94
CA GLY A 367 -1.29 16.86 19.10
C GLY A 367 -0.57 17.67 18.02
N ALA A 368 -0.95 17.50 16.76
CA ALA A 368 -0.37 18.18 15.60
C ALA A 368 -0.46 19.71 15.70
N SER A 369 -1.57 20.26 16.19
CA SER A 369 -1.71 21.71 16.37
C SER A 369 -0.77 22.29 17.43
N ARG A 370 -0.21 21.45 18.30
CA ARG A 370 0.76 21.82 19.36
C ARG A 370 2.22 21.54 18.98
N GLY A 371 2.47 20.96 17.79
CA GLY A 371 3.81 20.68 17.27
C GLY A 371 4.19 19.20 17.29
N ARG A 372 5.36 18.88 16.71
CA ARG A 372 5.79 17.50 16.41
C ARG A 372 5.90 16.57 17.62
N SER A 373 6.39 17.06 18.75
CA SER A 373 6.52 16.24 19.96
C SER A 373 5.16 15.89 20.54
N ALA A 374 4.24 16.87 20.60
CA ALA A 374 2.87 16.65 21.05
C ALA A 374 2.09 15.75 20.09
N TYR A 375 2.35 15.87 18.78
CA TYR A 375 1.84 14.92 17.78
C TYR A 375 2.31 13.49 18.06
N GLY A 376 3.60 13.28 18.33
CA GLY A 376 4.13 11.94 18.62
C GLY A 376 3.45 11.28 19.83
N VAL A 377 3.26 12.02 20.92
CA VAL A 377 2.54 11.52 22.11
C VAL A 377 1.07 11.24 21.79
N ALA A 378 0.40 12.14 21.06
CA ALA A 378 -0.99 11.97 20.67
C ALA A 378 -1.18 10.77 19.72
N LEU A 379 -0.22 10.51 18.83
CA LEU A 379 -0.21 9.36 17.94
C LEU A 379 -0.14 8.04 18.73
N VAL A 380 0.75 7.95 19.72
CA VAL A 380 0.83 6.77 20.61
C VAL A 380 -0.50 6.57 21.35
N GLY A 381 -1.10 7.65 21.88
CA GLY A 381 -2.40 7.57 22.53
C GLY A 381 -3.52 7.13 21.59
N ALA A 382 -3.55 7.65 20.36
CA ALA A 382 -4.52 7.27 19.34
C ALA A 382 -4.38 5.80 18.92
N ILE A 383 -3.15 5.30 18.74
CA ILE A 383 -2.86 3.89 18.46
C ILE A 383 -3.37 3.01 19.61
N ALA A 384 -3.16 3.42 20.87
CA ALA A 384 -3.65 2.66 22.02
C ALA A 384 -5.19 2.62 22.08
N ILE A 385 -5.87 3.75 21.86
CA ILE A 385 -7.34 3.81 21.80
C ILE A 385 -7.88 2.90 20.70
N HIS A 386 -7.26 2.95 19.51
CA HIS A 386 -7.63 2.13 18.38
C HIS A 386 -7.40 0.64 18.65
N LEU A 387 -6.23 0.27 19.15
CA LEU A 387 -5.93 -1.11 19.50
C LEU A 387 -6.92 -1.67 20.52
N VAL A 388 -7.27 -0.89 21.54
CA VAL A 388 -8.29 -1.29 22.53
C VAL A 388 -9.63 -1.53 21.84
N TYR A 389 -10.09 -0.64 20.96
CA TYR A 389 -11.31 -0.86 20.19
C TYR A 389 -11.25 -2.16 19.36
N ASN A 390 -10.16 -2.37 18.61
CA ASN A 390 -10.01 -3.56 17.78
C ASN A 390 -10.04 -4.85 18.61
N LEU A 391 -9.32 -4.87 19.74
CA LEU A 391 -9.34 -6.00 20.66
C LEU A 391 -10.73 -6.26 21.24
N GLN A 392 -11.47 -5.20 21.61
CA GLN A 392 -12.83 -5.35 22.12
C GLN A 392 -13.77 -5.93 21.06
N VAL A 393 -13.73 -5.40 19.83
CA VAL A 393 -14.58 -5.90 18.74
C VAL A 393 -14.26 -7.36 18.42
N VAL A 394 -12.98 -7.71 18.25
CA VAL A 394 -12.56 -9.10 18.00
C VAL A 394 -13.00 -10.00 19.15
N SER A 395 -12.73 -9.64 20.41
CA SER A 395 -13.11 -10.46 21.57
C SER A 395 -14.63 -10.65 21.73
N ALA A 396 -15.43 -9.68 21.26
CA ALA A 396 -16.88 -9.75 21.34
C ALA A 396 -17.52 -10.49 20.16
N LEU A 397 -16.87 -10.50 18.98
CA LEU A 397 -17.39 -11.10 17.76
C LEU A 397 -16.83 -12.51 17.46
N GLY A 398 -15.69 -12.89 18.05
CA GLY A 398 -15.04 -14.19 17.87
C GLY A 398 -13.81 -14.11 17.01
#